data_AF-A0A5C6XR86-F1
#
_entry.id   AF-A0A5C6XR86-F1
#
_cell.length_a   1.000
_cell.length_b   1.000
_cell.length_c   1.000
_cell.angle_alpha   90.00
_cell.angle_beta   90.00
_cell.angle_gamma   90.00
#
_symmetry.space_group_name_H-M   'P 1'
#
loop_
_entity.id
_entity.type
_entity.pdbx_description
1 polymer ?
#
loop_
_entity_poly.entity_id
_entity_poly.type
_entity_poly.pdbx_seq_one_letter_code
_entity_poly.pdbx_strand_id
1 'polypeptide(L)'
;MMTRSAEQLAEALEKALDTTFDVSVVDGAVSVDYVQARRRLAEVRPESSALRVALGAEFADRPELDGEALKAAGKEELDEEIAAFRERGYRVDEAEQKPAASTEPESEETPVYVQMMTRSYASVDELIEELGWLAERAQSKR
;
A
#
# COMPACT_ATOMS: atom_id res chain seq x y z
N MET A 1 5.98 -3.22 -27.00
CA MET A 1 5.15 -2.32 -26.17
C MET A 1 5.94 -1.05 -25.95
N MET A 2 5.38 0.13 -26.26
CA MET A 2 6.00 1.40 -25.86
C MET A 2 5.76 1.57 -24.36
N THR A 3 6.81 1.46 -23.55
CA THR A 3 6.77 1.75 -22.12
C THR A 3 6.52 3.25 -21.96
N ARG A 4 5.38 3.63 -21.37
CA ARG A 4 5.12 5.03 -21.02
C ARG A 4 6.17 5.51 -20.01
N SER A 5 6.62 6.76 -20.11
CA SER A 5 7.39 7.35 -19.01
C SER A 5 6.50 7.48 -17.77
N ALA A 6 7.11 7.61 -16.58
CA ALA A 6 6.38 7.85 -15.34
C ALA A 6 5.51 9.11 -15.43
N GLU A 7 6.01 10.16 -16.06
CA GLU A 7 5.27 11.40 -16.31
C GLU A 7 4.03 11.17 -17.19
N GLN A 8 4.17 10.41 -18.28
CA GLN A 8 3.03 10.09 -19.16
C GLN A 8 1.97 9.24 -18.46
N LEU A 9 2.39 8.34 -17.57
CA LEU A 9 1.46 7.54 -16.78
C LEU A 9 0.78 8.39 -15.71
N ALA A 10 1.52 9.24 -15.00
CA ALA A 10 0.98 10.15 -14.00
C ALA A 10 -0.08 11.07 -14.61
N GLU A 11 0.22 11.72 -15.74
CA GLU A 11 -0.74 12.59 -16.44
C GLU A 11 -2.00 11.82 -16.88
N ALA A 12 -1.86 10.55 -17.29
CA ALA A 12 -3.00 9.72 -17.66
C ALA A 12 -3.87 9.38 -16.43
N LEU A 13 -3.24 9.10 -15.29
CA LEU A 13 -3.93 8.79 -14.03
C LEU A 13 -4.61 10.02 -13.43
N GLU A 14 -3.95 11.18 -13.43
CA GLU A 14 -4.53 12.46 -12.96
C GLU A 14 -5.80 12.85 -13.73
N LYS A 15 -5.88 12.50 -15.01
CA LYS A 15 -7.07 12.76 -15.84
C LYS A 15 -8.20 11.77 -15.60
N ALA A 16 -7.88 10.56 -15.13
CA ALA A 16 -8.83 9.46 -15.02
C ALA A 16 -9.34 9.25 -13.59
N LEU A 17 -8.50 9.49 -12.59
CA LEU A 17 -8.83 9.43 -11.18
C LEU A 17 -9.49 10.74 -10.73
N ASP A 18 -10.35 10.65 -9.72
CA ASP A 18 -10.96 11.83 -9.11
C ASP A 18 -10.03 12.49 -8.08
N THR A 19 -10.49 13.58 -7.46
CA THR A 19 -9.72 14.36 -6.50
C THR A 19 -9.46 13.66 -5.16
N THR A 20 -9.92 12.42 -4.97
CA THR A 20 -9.61 11.64 -3.76
C THR A 20 -8.24 10.97 -3.86
N PHE A 21 -7.65 10.95 -5.05
CA PHE A 21 -6.29 10.48 -5.31
C PHE A 21 -5.36 11.67 -5.55
N ASP A 22 -4.15 11.57 -4.99
CA ASP A 22 -3.03 12.43 -5.35
C ASP A 22 -1.99 11.61 -6.09
N VAL A 23 -1.52 12.10 -7.23
CA VAL A 23 -0.62 11.39 -8.13
C VAL A 23 0.65 12.20 -8.28
N SER A 24 1.79 11.58 -8.03
CA SER A 24 3.09 12.25 -8.14
C SER A 24 4.15 11.33 -8.73
N VAL A 25 5.15 11.90 -9.41
CA VAL A 25 6.29 11.14 -9.93
C VAL A 25 7.46 11.27 -8.94
N VAL A 26 7.97 10.13 -8.48
CA VAL A 26 9.10 10.04 -7.55
C VAL A 26 10.05 8.97 -8.05
N ASP A 27 11.32 9.32 -8.31
CA ASP A 27 12.38 8.38 -8.72
C ASP A 27 11.98 7.45 -9.87
N GLY A 28 11.28 7.98 -10.88
CA GLY A 28 10.83 7.21 -12.05
C GLY A 28 9.65 6.27 -11.80
N ALA A 29 9.05 6.31 -10.61
CA ALA A 29 7.78 5.66 -10.29
C ALA A 29 6.65 6.69 -10.17
N VAL A 30 5.42 6.23 -10.33
CA VAL A 30 4.22 7.02 -10.02
C VAL A 30 3.72 6.61 -8.63
N SER A 31 3.84 7.52 -7.68
CA SER A 31 3.23 7.37 -6.36
C SER A 31 1.76 7.79 -6.45
N VAL A 32 0.87 6.94 -5.94
CA VAL A 32 -0.56 7.24 -5.83
C VAL A 32 -0.94 7.21 -4.36
N ASP A 33 -1.32 8.37 -3.83
CA ASP A 33 -1.72 8.56 -2.45
C ASP A 33 -3.24 8.70 -2.36
N TYR A 34 -3.83 8.19 -1.27
CA TYR A 34 -5.26 8.33 -1.03
C TYR A 34 -5.51 9.43 0.01
N VAL A 35 -5.98 10.59 -0.45
CA VAL A 35 -6.03 11.85 0.32
C VAL A 35 -6.79 11.67 1.64
N GLN A 36 -7.88 10.89 1.64
CA GLN A 36 -8.70 10.67 2.82
C GLN A 36 -8.01 9.81 3.89
N ALA A 37 -7.16 8.87 3.47
CA ALA A 37 -6.40 8.01 4.39
C ALA A 37 -5.06 8.62 4.82
N ARG A 38 -4.65 9.76 4.22
CA ARG A 38 -3.36 10.44 4.48
C ARG A 38 -2.15 9.49 4.39
N ARG A 39 -2.24 8.48 3.54
CA ARG A 39 -1.19 7.48 3.33
C ARG A 39 -1.07 7.16 1.85
N ARG A 40 0.11 6.67 1.49
CA ARG A 40 0.36 6.10 0.16
C ARG A 40 -0.50 4.87 -0.06
N LEU A 41 -1.17 4.83 -1.20
CA LEU A 41 -1.99 3.70 -1.60
C LEU A 41 -1.17 2.70 -2.41
N ALA A 42 -0.40 3.20 -3.39
CA ALA A 42 0.44 2.37 -4.23
C ALA A 42 1.60 3.13 -4.87
N GLU A 43 2.57 2.36 -5.35
CA GLU A 43 3.65 2.80 -6.22
C GLU A 43 3.56 2.04 -7.55
N VAL A 44 3.50 2.75 -8.67
CA VAL A 44 3.42 2.17 -10.00
C VAL A 44 4.75 2.35 -10.73
N ARG A 45 5.34 1.23 -11.15
CA ARG A 45 6.60 1.15 -11.91
C ARG A 45 6.26 0.90 -13.38
N PRO A 46 6.20 1.94 -14.24
CA PRO A 46 5.80 1.79 -15.63
C PRO A 46 6.76 0.92 -16.44
N GLU A 47 8.05 0.97 -16.13
CA GLU A 47 9.11 0.22 -16.81
C GLU A 47 8.94 -1.30 -16.72
N SER A 48 8.41 -1.79 -15.59
CA SER A 48 8.17 -3.20 -15.31
C SER A 48 6.67 -3.56 -15.32
N SER A 49 5.80 -2.58 -15.60
CA SER A 49 4.34 -2.71 -15.50
C SER A 49 3.92 -3.31 -14.16
N ALA A 50 4.53 -2.85 -13.08
CA ALA A 50 4.32 -3.36 -11.72
C ALA A 50 3.61 -2.32 -10.84
N LEU A 51 2.60 -2.77 -10.11
CA LEU A 51 1.92 -2.05 -9.05
C LEU A 51 2.38 -2.63 -7.71
N ARG A 52 2.98 -1.79 -6.86
CA ARG A 52 3.51 -2.16 -5.55
C ARG A 52 2.68 -1.51 -4.45
N VAL A 53 2.36 -2.26 -3.42
CA VAL A 53 1.57 -1.82 -2.28
C VAL A 53 2.30 -2.21 -1.00
N ALA A 54 2.36 -1.29 -0.05
CA ALA A 54 2.85 -1.54 1.30
C ALA A 54 1.66 -1.92 2.18
N LEU A 55 1.62 -3.16 2.65
CA LEU A 55 0.67 -3.59 3.68
C LEU A 55 1.31 -3.34 5.04
N GLY A 56 0.65 -2.57 5.88
CA GLY A 56 1.06 -2.34 7.26
C GLY A 56 -0.04 -2.78 8.21
N ALA A 57 0.34 -3.54 9.24
CA ALA A 57 -0.48 -3.69 10.43
C ALA A 57 0.17 -2.86 11.54
N GLU A 58 -0.46 -1.74 11.87
CA GLU A 58 -0.22 -1.07 13.15
C GLU A 58 -0.91 -1.91 14.22
N PHE A 59 -0.27 -2.11 15.36
CA PHE A 59 -0.97 -2.76 16.47
C PHE A 59 -2.10 -1.85 16.91
N ALA A 60 -3.34 -2.27 16.63
CA ALA A 60 -4.51 -1.62 17.18
C ALA A 60 -4.32 -1.44 18.69
N ASP A 61 -4.67 -0.27 19.22
CA ASP A 61 -4.65 0.02 20.64
C ASP A 61 -5.66 -0.90 21.35
N ARG A 62 -5.18 -2.09 21.73
CA ARG A 62 -5.91 -3.14 22.43
C ARG A 62 -5.40 -3.17 23.85
N PRO A 63 -5.97 -2.37 24.77
CA PRO A 63 -5.49 -2.26 26.15
C PRO A 63 -5.53 -3.60 26.90
N GLU A 64 -6.24 -4.59 26.39
CA GLU A 64 -6.29 -5.96 26.91
C GLU A 64 -5.13 -6.87 26.48
N LEU A 65 -4.28 -6.45 25.53
CA LEU A 65 -3.14 -7.22 25.02
C LEU A 65 -1.83 -6.47 25.28
N ASP A 66 -0.81 -7.18 25.77
CA ASP A 66 0.54 -6.63 25.95
C ASP A 66 1.62 -7.51 25.31
N GLY A 67 2.81 -6.93 25.12
CA GLY A 67 4.03 -7.62 24.71
C GLY A 67 3.85 -8.59 23.52
N GLU A 68 4.05 -9.89 23.78
CA GLU A 68 3.98 -10.93 22.74
C GLU A 68 2.55 -11.19 22.23
N ALA A 69 1.52 -10.96 23.04
CA ALA A 69 0.13 -11.15 22.63
C ALA A 69 -0.31 -10.06 21.64
N LEU A 70 0.08 -8.81 21.91
CA LEU A 70 -0.12 -7.70 20.98
C LEU A 70 0.62 -7.97 19.66
N LYS A 71 1.88 -8.42 19.72
CA LYS A 71 2.68 -8.84 18.55
C LYS A 71 2.00 -9.92 17.71
N ALA A 72 1.47 -10.96 18.36
CA ALA A 72 0.78 -12.05 17.67
C ALA A 72 -0.48 -11.55 16.94
N ALA A 73 -1.28 -10.67 17.58
CA ALA A 73 -2.49 -10.12 16.99
C ALA A 73 -2.20 -9.25 15.76
N GLY A 74 -1.20 -8.36 15.81
CA GLY A 74 -0.85 -7.55 14.64
C GLY A 74 -0.25 -8.37 13.49
N LYS A 75 0.44 -9.48 13.81
CA LYS A 75 0.91 -10.42 12.78
C LYS A 75 -0.25 -11.17 12.12
N GLU A 76 -1.21 -11.64 12.91
CA GLU A 76 -2.43 -12.30 12.40
C GLU A 76 -3.20 -11.36 11.45
N GLU A 77 -3.39 -10.09 11.84
CA GLU A 77 -4.03 -9.09 10.98
C GLU A 77 -3.26 -8.86 9.67
N LEU A 78 -1.93 -8.78 9.73
CA LEU A 78 -1.11 -8.66 8.52
C LEU A 78 -1.23 -9.92 7.63
N ASP A 79 -1.27 -11.11 8.22
CA ASP A 79 -1.42 -12.37 7.49
C ASP A 79 -2.79 -12.45 6.79
N GLU A 80 -3.86 -11.96 7.41
CA GLU A 80 -5.19 -11.82 6.78
C GLU A 80 -5.16 -10.85 5.59
N GLU A 81 -4.49 -9.70 5.72
CA GLU A 81 -4.34 -8.75 4.61
C GLU A 81 -3.53 -9.37 3.47
N ILE A 82 -2.42 -10.04 3.78
CA ILE A 82 -1.61 -10.74 2.78
C ILE A 82 -2.45 -11.80 2.04
N ALA A 83 -3.29 -12.55 2.75
CA ALA A 83 -4.16 -13.55 2.14
C ALA A 83 -5.12 -12.92 1.12
N ALA A 84 -5.81 -11.84 1.50
CA ALA A 84 -6.72 -11.13 0.60
C ALA A 84 -6.02 -10.57 -0.65
N PHE A 85 -4.81 -10.03 -0.49
CA PHE A 85 -4.00 -9.56 -1.62
C PHE A 85 -3.52 -10.70 -2.52
N ARG A 86 -3.16 -11.85 -1.95
CA ARG A 86 -2.80 -13.06 -2.74
C ARG A 86 -3.98 -13.58 -3.55
N GLU A 87 -5.18 -13.62 -3.00
CA GLU A 87 -6.40 -13.98 -3.73
C GLU A 87 -6.67 -13.03 -4.90
N ARG A 88 -6.32 -11.75 -4.74
CA ARG A 88 -6.40 -10.71 -5.77
C ARG A 88 -5.24 -10.75 -6.79
N GLY A 89 -4.30 -11.70 -6.65
CA GLY A 89 -3.21 -11.95 -7.59
C GLY A 89 -1.89 -11.24 -7.30
N TYR A 90 -1.75 -10.61 -6.12
CA TYR A 90 -0.47 -10.03 -5.70
C TYR A 90 0.50 -11.11 -5.22
N ARG A 91 1.79 -10.82 -5.36
CA ARG A 91 2.91 -11.63 -4.90
C ARG A 91 3.72 -10.85 -3.88
N VAL A 92 4.35 -11.58 -2.96
CA VAL A 92 5.30 -10.99 -2.02
C VAL A 92 6.57 -10.60 -2.79
N ASP A 93 6.96 -9.32 -2.71
CA ASP A 93 8.15 -8.80 -3.39
C ASP A 93 9.41 -9.15 -2.58
N GLU A 94 9.45 -8.70 -1.32
CA GLU A 94 10.43 -9.06 -0.28
C GLU A 94 9.79 -8.80 1.09
N ALA A 95 10.00 -9.68 2.06
CA ALA A 95 9.54 -9.49 3.44
C ALA A 95 10.49 -8.53 4.17
N GLU A 96 10.32 -7.22 3.95
CA GLU A 96 11.06 -6.22 4.70
C GLU A 96 10.39 -6.00 6.06
N GLN A 97 10.73 -6.84 7.05
CA GLN A 97 10.39 -6.58 8.45
C GLN A 97 11.28 -5.44 8.95
N LYS A 98 10.86 -4.20 8.73
CA LYS A 98 11.40 -3.06 9.46
C LYS A 98 10.40 -2.67 10.53
N PRO A 99 10.75 -2.71 11.83
CA PRO A 99 10.00 -1.92 12.79
C PRO A 99 10.08 -0.47 12.32
N ALA A 100 8.97 0.10 11.86
CA ALA A 100 8.92 1.53 11.59
C ALA A 100 9.00 2.23 12.94
N ALA A 101 10.06 3.02 13.16
CA ALA A 101 10.18 3.83 14.36
C ALA A 101 9.02 4.83 14.38
N SER A 102 8.19 4.78 15.43
CA SER A 102 7.24 5.84 15.71
C SER A 102 8.00 7.15 15.91
N THR A 103 7.50 8.25 15.36
CA THR A 103 8.10 9.58 15.52
C THR A 103 7.65 10.30 16.81
N GLU A 104 6.87 9.63 17.68
CA GLU A 104 6.39 10.23 18.93
C GLU A 104 7.39 10.04 20.09
N PRO A 105 7.79 11.12 20.78
CA PRO A 105 8.90 11.10 21.73
C PRO A 105 8.61 10.45 23.10
N GLU A 106 7.38 9.98 23.38
CA GLU A 106 6.99 9.40 24.68
C GLU A 106 6.22 8.07 24.59
N SER A 107 6.04 7.49 23.40
CA SER A 107 5.33 6.21 23.24
C SER A 107 6.30 5.03 23.31
N GLU A 108 5.96 3.97 24.06
CA GLU A 108 6.59 2.66 23.91
C GLU A 108 6.55 2.29 22.42
N GLU A 109 7.69 1.89 21.86
CA GLU A 109 7.83 1.65 20.41
C GLU A 109 6.86 0.56 19.94
N THR A 110 5.69 0.95 19.44
CA THR A 110 4.73 0.05 18.80
C THR A 110 5.39 -0.50 17.53
N PRO A 111 5.72 -1.80 17.47
CA PRO A 111 6.34 -2.33 16.26
C PRO A 111 5.36 -2.17 15.08
N VAL A 112 5.86 -2.02 13.86
CA VAL A 112 5.00 -2.01 12.67
C VAL A 112 5.49 -3.12 11.77
N TYR A 113 4.62 -4.08 11.45
CA TYR A 113 4.95 -5.08 10.45
C TYR A 113 4.53 -4.55 9.09
N VAL A 114 5.50 -4.45 8.18
CA VAL A 114 5.27 -4.03 6.80
C VAL A 114 5.58 -5.19 5.86
N GLN A 115 4.72 -5.41 4.88
CA GLN A 115 4.91 -6.36 3.81
C GLN A 115 4.68 -5.68 2.46
N MET A 116 5.70 -5.68 1.60
CA MET A 116 5.56 -5.22 0.22
C MET A 116 4.93 -6.31 -0.65
N MET A 117 3.89 -5.93 -1.37
CA MET A 117 3.15 -6.78 -2.29
C MET A 117 3.18 -6.17 -3.68
N THR A 118 3.36 -7.00 -4.71
CA THR A 118 3.47 -6.56 -6.11
C THR A 118 2.50 -7.33 -6.99
N ARG A 119 1.86 -6.63 -7.94
CA ARG A 119 1.05 -7.21 -9.01
C ARG A 119 1.42 -6.56 -10.34
N SER A 120 1.43 -7.34 -11.43
CA SER A 120 1.57 -6.78 -12.77
C SER A 120 0.23 -6.29 -13.30
N TYR A 121 0.23 -5.21 -14.07
CA TYR A 121 -0.94 -4.69 -14.77
C TYR A 121 -0.69 -4.67 -16.29
N ALA A 122 -1.73 -4.89 -17.09
CA ALA A 122 -1.65 -4.95 -18.55
C ALA A 122 -2.09 -3.65 -19.24
N SER A 123 -2.88 -2.81 -18.57
CA SER A 123 -3.41 -1.56 -19.13
C SER A 123 -3.59 -0.48 -18.04
N VAL A 124 -3.83 0.76 -18.48
CA VAL A 124 -4.17 1.87 -17.56
C VAL A 124 -5.57 1.68 -16.99
N ASP A 125 -6.51 1.11 -17.74
CA ASP A 125 -7.86 0.83 -17.23
C ASP A 125 -7.82 -0.19 -16.10
N GLU A 126 -7.03 -1.27 -16.24
CA GLU A 126 -6.83 -2.26 -15.17
C GLU A 126 -6.20 -1.59 -13.93
N LEU A 127 -5.25 -0.68 -14.14
CA LEU A 127 -4.60 0.05 -13.06
C LEU A 127 -5.59 0.96 -12.32
N ILE A 128 -6.48 1.66 -13.03
CA ILE A 128 -7.52 2.52 -12.44
C ILE A 128 -8.51 1.68 -11.62
N GLU A 129 -9.00 0.56 -12.19
CA GLU A 129 -9.89 -0.35 -11.46
C GLU A 129 -9.23 -0.88 -10.18
N GLU A 130 -7.94 -1.23 -10.26
CA GLU A 130 -7.20 -1.74 -9.11
C GLU A 130 -6.95 -0.66 -8.05
N LEU A 131 -6.64 0.58 -8.44
CA LEU A 131 -6.53 1.71 -7.52
C LEU A 131 -7.87 2.04 -6.83
N GLY A 132 -8.99 1.90 -7.54
CA GLY A 132 -10.34 2.00 -6.97
C GLY A 132 -10.58 0.96 -5.88
N TRP A 133 -10.27 -0.31 -6.17
CA TRP A 133 -10.37 -1.40 -5.18
C TRP A 133 -9.49 -1.14 -3.95
N LEU A 134 -8.25 -0.69 -4.15
CA LEU A 134 -7.34 -0.35 -3.05
C LEU A 134 -7.92 0.76 -2.17
N ALA A 135 -8.55 1.78 -2.76
CA ALA A 135 -9.18 2.87 -2.03
C ALA A 135 -10.38 2.39 -1.19
N GLU A 136 -11.27 1.58 -1.75
CA GLU A 136 -12.41 0.98 -1.04
C GLU A 136 -11.94 0.12 0.16
N ARG A 137 -10.86 -0.65 -0.04
CA ARG A 137 -10.27 -1.47 1.02
C ARG A 137 -9.66 -0.59 2.12
N ALA A 138 -8.95 0.48 1.75
CA ALA A 138 -8.36 1.42 2.70
C ALA A 138 -9.42 2.15 3.55
N GLN A 139 -10.62 2.40 3.00
CA GLN A 139 -11.74 2.96 3.74
C GLN A 139 -12.39 1.94 4.69
N SER A 140 -12.54 0.69 4.26
CA SER A 140 -13.23 -0.36 5.03
C SER A 140 -12.48 -0.82 6.29
N LYS A 141 -11.19 -0.50 6.40
CA LYS A 141 -10.31 -0.86 7.52
C LYS A 141 -10.17 0.26 8.58
N ARG A 142 -10.83 1.40 8.39
CA ARG A 142 -11.00 2.43 9.43
C ARG A 142 -12.21 2.13 10.29
#